data_AF-A0A3D4TS72-F1
#
_entry.id   AF-A0A3D4TS72-F1
#
_cell.length_a   1.000
_cell.length_b   1.000
_cell.length_c   1.000
_cell.angle_alpha   90.00
_cell.angle_beta   90.00
_cell.angle_gamma   90.00
#
_symmetry.space_group_name_H-M   'P 1'
#
loop_
_entity.id
_entity.type
_entity.pdbx_description
1 polymer ?
#
loop_
_entity_poly.entity_id
_entity_poly.type
_entity_poly.pdbx_seq_one_letter_code
_entity_poly.pdbx_strand_id
1 'polypeptide(L)'
;MTRLLPIRWQRALPVLFAAFLLLGSSGCAMVTVKQVTSSDSLVNKRADVLNTGKLSPAARETLSAAGLDESQCEKDFLVCRSTLLMTDDLNVEQRLSALSELWVKAALALTPKKTAAGDPPMSDAALDAWLEAARYAYAYLFYSGRSPSDRAFEDRQTQVRDYYNYAAEKAAVVLFVRARAAALAGEDYTKPLTVGSWSLSSNYQQLGLKSIPAQLVPAGTVSFVGLRSTYRRDGFGAELVMVMDPPKLVAPVIAADGPKAETAADDGDDERRG
;
A
#
# COMPACT_ATOMS: atom_id res chain seq x y z
N MET A 1 74.28 -14.96 -52.96
CA MET A 1 72.97 -15.20 -53.58
C MET A 1 71.87 -14.88 -52.58
N THR A 2 71.33 -13.68 -52.68
CA THR A 2 70.25 -13.09 -51.88
C THR A 2 68.90 -13.70 -52.26
N ARG A 3 68.15 -14.25 -51.29
CA ARG A 3 66.73 -14.60 -51.49
C ARG A 3 65.85 -13.55 -50.80
N LEU A 4 65.24 -12.70 -51.62
CA LEU A 4 64.17 -11.76 -51.30
C LEU A 4 62.82 -12.47 -51.51
N LEU A 5 62.03 -12.66 -50.45
CA LEU A 5 60.58 -12.98 -50.51
C LEU A 5 59.98 -12.89 -49.09
N PRO A 6 58.74 -12.40 -48.90
CA PRO A 6 58.18 -11.15 -49.41
C PRO A 6 57.57 -10.30 -48.25
N ILE A 7 57.93 -9.03 -48.17
CA ILE A 7 57.45 -8.04 -47.17
C ILE A 7 55.93 -7.80 -47.23
N ARG A 8 55.24 -8.29 -48.28
CA ARG A 8 53.79 -8.10 -48.49
C ARG A 8 52.90 -8.90 -47.54
N TRP A 9 53.33 -10.07 -47.06
CA TRP A 9 52.49 -10.92 -46.20
C TRP A 9 52.45 -10.46 -44.73
N GLN A 10 53.53 -9.82 -44.25
CA GLN A 10 53.58 -9.31 -42.87
C GLN A 10 52.67 -8.09 -42.64
N ARG A 11 52.36 -7.32 -43.68
CA ARG A 11 51.43 -6.17 -43.60
C ARG A 11 49.96 -6.56 -43.76
N ALA A 12 49.67 -7.72 -44.34
CA ALA A 12 48.31 -8.22 -44.51
C ALA A 12 47.75 -8.87 -43.23
N LEU A 13 48.60 -9.49 -42.42
CA LEU A 13 48.22 -10.11 -41.14
C LEU A 13 47.50 -9.16 -40.15
N PRO A 14 48.04 -7.96 -39.84
CA PRO A 14 47.38 -7.05 -38.90
C PRO A 14 46.06 -6.48 -39.45
N VAL A 15 45.94 -6.32 -40.77
CA VAL A 15 44.68 -5.87 -41.41
C VAL A 15 43.62 -6.95 -41.35
N LEU A 16 43.99 -8.22 -41.59
CA LEU A 16 43.09 -9.36 -41.44
C LEU A 16 42.66 -9.57 -39.99
N PHE A 17 43.58 -9.38 -39.04
CA PHE A 17 43.27 -9.49 -37.60
C PHE A 17 42.36 -8.34 -37.12
N ALA A 18 42.59 -7.11 -37.59
CA ALA A 18 41.72 -5.97 -37.31
C ALA A 18 40.33 -6.13 -37.92
N ALA A 19 40.24 -6.66 -39.16
CA ALA A 19 38.96 -6.99 -39.78
C ALA A 19 38.23 -8.10 -39.01
N PHE A 20 38.93 -9.14 -38.55
CA PHE A 20 38.36 -10.21 -37.75
C PHE A 20 37.85 -9.73 -36.38
N LEU A 21 38.57 -8.81 -35.73
CA LEU A 21 38.12 -8.15 -34.49
C LEU A 21 36.88 -7.28 -34.69
N LEU A 22 36.80 -6.52 -35.79
CA LEU A 22 35.62 -5.70 -36.13
C LEU A 22 34.39 -6.56 -36.47
N LEU A 23 34.58 -7.72 -37.11
CA LEU A 23 33.53 -8.70 -37.39
C LEU A 23 33.10 -9.48 -36.13
N GLY A 24 33.98 -9.63 -35.14
CA GLY A 24 33.67 -10.27 -33.87
C GLY A 24 32.95 -9.38 -32.86
N SER A 25 32.96 -8.04 -33.04
CA SER A 25 32.36 -7.08 -32.11
C SER A 25 30.90 -6.72 -32.39
N SER A 26 30.24 -7.29 -33.41
CA SER A 26 28.81 -7.07 -33.65
C SER A 26 27.95 -7.96 -32.75
N GLY A 27 28.03 -7.74 -31.44
CA GLY A 27 27.08 -8.29 -30.49
C GLY A 27 25.76 -7.54 -30.58
N CYS A 28 25.00 -7.73 -31.67
CA CYS A 28 23.59 -7.36 -31.68
C CYS A 28 22.89 -8.29 -30.69
N ALA A 29 22.60 -7.81 -29.49
CA ALA A 29 21.74 -8.53 -28.56
C ALA A 29 20.41 -8.78 -29.28
N MET A 30 20.16 -10.03 -29.69
CA MET A 30 18.94 -10.39 -30.38
C MET A 30 17.80 -10.39 -29.37
N VAL A 31 17.01 -9.32 -29.37
CA VAL A 31 15.84 -9.20 -28.50
C VAL A 31 14.62 -9.72 -29.25
N THR A 32 14.01 -10.79 -28.74
CA THR A 32 12.76 -11.31 -29.28
C THR A 32 11.61 -10.39 -28.89
N VAL A 33 11.01 -9.72 -29.87
CA VAL A 33 9.80 -8.92 -29.66
C VAL A 33 8.58 -9.84 -29.78
N LYS A 34 7.82 -9.99 -28.69
CA LYS A 34 6.54 -10.70 -28.69
C LYS A 34 5.40 -9.68 -28.66
N GLN A 35 4.46 -9.77 -29.60
CA GLN A 35 3.24 -8.99 -29.55
C GLN A 35 2.36 -9.48 -28.38
N VAL A 36 1.93 -8.55 -27.53
CA VAL A 36 0.99 -8.79 -26.42
C VAL A 36 -0.38 -8.25 -26.78
N THR A 37 -1.45 -8.86 -26.28
CA THR A 37 -2.81 -8.37 -26.53
C THR A 37 -3.05 -7.06 -25.77
N SER A 38 -3.98 -6.23 -26.26
CA SER A 38 -4.31 -4.94 -25.61
C SER A 38 -4.80 -5.13 -24.17
N SER A 39 -5.56 -6.19 -23.89
CA SER A 39 -6.01 -6.53 -22.53
C SER A 39 -4.84 -6.88 -21.61
N ASP A 40 -3.87 -7.66 -22.09
CA ASP A 40 -2.69 -8.04 -21.30
C ASP A 40 -1.82 -6.81 -20.98
N SER A 41 -1.72 -5.86 -21.92
CA SER A 41 -1.03 -4.59 -21.70
C SER A 41 -1.67 -3.77 -20.59
N LEU A 42 -3.01 -3.69 -20.55
CA LEU A 42 -3.73 -3.00 -19.47
C LEU A 42 -3.56 -3.69 -18.12
N VAL A 43 -3.63 -5.02 -18.09
CA VAL A 43 -3.37 -5.80 -16.87
C VAL A 43 -1.95 -5.55 -16.37
N ASN A 44 -0.95 -5.57 -17.26
CA ASN A 44 0.44 -5.32 -16.89
C ASN A 44 0.66 -3.92 -16.31
N LYS A 45 -0.02 -2.89 -16.83
CA LYS A 45 0.05 -1.52 -16.28
C LYS A 45 -0.54 -1.41 -14.89
N ARG A 46 -1.53 -2.23 -14.57
CA ARG A 46 -2.17 -2.26 -13.24
C ARG A 46 -1.50 -3.23 -12.29
N ALA A 47 -0.81 -4.26 -12.79
CA ALA A 47 -0.19 -5.30 -11.99
C ALA A 47 0.88 -4.73 -11.05
N ASP A 48 0.70 -4.99 -9.78
CA ASP A 48 1.62 -4.63 -8.72
C ASP A 48 1.53 -5.62 -7.55
N VAL A 49 2.32 -5.34 -6.51
CA VAL A 49 2.39 -6.17 -5.32
C VAL A 49 1.07 -6.24 -4.54
N LEU A 50 0.24 -5.19 -4.57
CA LEU A 50 -1.02 -5.16 -3.80
C LEU A 50 -2.11 -6.01 -4.46
N ASN A 51 -2.11 -6.13 -5.79
CA ASN A 51 -3.13 -6.90 -6.50
C ASN A 51 -2.66 -8.29 -6.97
N THR A 52 -1.37 -8.49 -7.24
CA THR A 52 -0.84 -9.79 -7.71
C THR A 52 0.04 -10.51 -6.69
N GLY A 53 0.50 -9.82 -5.64
CA GLY A 53 1.52 -10.32 -4.72
C GLY A 53 2.93 -10.36 -5.30
N LYS A 54 3.12 -10.00 -6.59
CA LYS A 54 4.40 -9.91 -7.27
C LYS A 54 4.72 -8.45 -7.56
N LEU A 55 6.00 -8.13 -7.69
CA LEU A 55 6.41 -6.77 -8.05
C LEU A 55 5.83 -6.37 -9.41
N SER A 56 5.56 -5.09 -9.60
CA SER A 56 5.11 -4.52 -10.86
C SER A 56 6.17 -4.70 -11.96
N PRO A 57 5.78 -4.67 -13.25
CA PRO A 57 6.75 -4.66 -14.33
C PRO A 57 7.80 -3.55 -14.20
N ALA A 58 7.39 -2.36 -13.77
CA ALA A 58 8.30 -1.21 -13.59
C ALA A 58 9.31 -1.43 -12.44
N ALA A 59 8.88 -2.02 -11.32
CA ALA A 59 9.80 -2.37 -10.24
C ALA A 59 10.78 -3.48 -10.66
N ARG A 60 10.32 -4.51 -11.39
CA ARG A 60 11.20 -5.55 -11.94
C ARG A 60 12.21 -5.01 -12.95
N GLU A 61 11.81 -4.05 -13.78
CA GLU A 61 12.71 -3.38 -14.72
C GLU A 61 13.78 -2.59 -13.96
N THR A 62 13.38 -1.87 -12.91
CA THR A 62 14.33 -1.14 -12.03
C THR A 62 15.30 -2.09 -11.34
N LEU A 63 14.82 -3.23 -10.82
CA LEU A 63 15.67 -4.28 -10.26
C LEU A 63 16.66 -4.82 -11.29
N SER A 64 16.17 -5.14 -12.49
CA SER A 64 17.01 -5.67 -13.58
C SER A 64 18.10 -4.67 -13.98
N ALA A 65 17.78 -3.37 -14.03
CA ALA A 65 18.75 -2.32 -14.30
C ALA A 65 19.84 -2.22 -13.22
N ALA A 66 19.55 -2.61 -11.99
CA ALA A 66 20.51 -2.73 -10.89
C ALA A 66 21.21 -4.11 -10.83
N GLY A 67 20.98 -4.99 -11.82
CA GLY A 67 21.53 -6.35 -11.84
C GLY A 67 20.90 -7.29 -10.81
N LEU A 68 19.70 -6.98 -10.33
CA LEU A 68 18.95 -7.75 -9.35
C LEU A 68 17.76 -8.47 -10.00
N ASP A 69 17.33 -9.56 -9.39
CA ASP A 69 16.03 -10.18 -9.67
C ASP A 69 15.14 -10.26 -8.44
N GLU A 70 13.83 -10.39 -8.68
CA GLU A 70 12.81 -10.42 -7.62
C GLU A 70 13.03 -11.57 -6.62
N SER A 71 13.53 -12.73 -7.07
CA SER A 71 13.74 -13.91 -6.22
C SER A 71 14.97 -13.76 -5.33
N GLN A 72 16.01 -13.07 -5.80
CA GLN A 72 17.16 -12.68 -4.98
C GLN A 72 16.73 -11.73 -3.88
N CYS A 73 15.91 -10.73 -4.22
CA CYS A 73 15.38 -9.77 -3.26
C CYS A 73 14.46 -10.38 -2.20
N GLU A 74 13.76 -11.48 -2.52
CA GLU A 74 13.00 -12.25 -1.53
C GLU A 74 13.90 -13.00 -0.54
N LYS A 75 15.07 -13.48 -0.99
CA LYS A 75 16.02 -14.22 -0.15
C LYS A 75 16.85 -13.31 0.73
N ASP A 76 17.34 -12.20 0.17
CA ASP A 76 18.18 -11.23 0.87
C ASP A 76 17.68 -9.81 0.61
N PHE A 77 16.67 -9.43 1.39
CA PHE A 77 16.03 -8.14 1.30
C PHE A 77 17.01 -6.98 1.59
N LEU A 78 17.89 -7.13 2.58
CA LEU A 78 18.80 -6.06 3.00
C LEU A 78 19.84 -5.77 1.93
N VAL A 79 20.42 -6.82 1.33
CA VAL A 79 21.34 -6.67 0.20
C VAL A 79 20.61 -6.02 -0.97
N CYS A 80 19.43 -6.52 -1.37
CA CYS A 80 18.66 -5.94 -2.47
C CYS A 80 18.34 -4.45 -2.25
N ARG A 81 17.90 -4.07 -1.05
CA ARG A 81 17.67 -2.66 -0.68
C ARG A 81 18.94 -1.83 -0.82
N SER A 82 20.06 -2.33 -0.29
CA SER A 82 21.33 -1.60 -0.33
C SER A 82 21.83 -1.41 -1.77
N THR A 83 21.75 -2.44 -2.61
CA THR A 83 22.15 -2.36 -4.02
C THR A 83 21.30 -1.34 -4.79
N LEU A 84 19.98 -1.35 -4.61
CA LEU A 84 19.11 -0.33 -5.21
C LEU A 84 19.47 1.10 -4.79
N LEU A 85 19.84 1.30 -3.52
CA LEU A 85 20.25 2.61 -3.01
C LEU A 85 21.59 3.08 -3.59
N MET A 86 22.53 2.16 -3.81
CA MET A 86 23.90 2.45 -4.26
C MET A 86 24.07 2.43 -5.78
N THR A 87 23.06 2.03 -6.54
CA THR A 87 23.12 2.03 -8.01
C THR A 87 22.90 3.45 -8.54
N ASP A 88 23.99 4.11 -8.94
CA ASP A 88 23.98 5.50 -9.37
C ASP A 88 23.21 5.74 -10.68
N ASP A 89 23.19 4.76 -11.58
CA ASP A 89 22.56 4.88 -12.91
C ASP A 89 21.01 4.86 -12.87
N LEU A 90 20.40 4.58 -11.71
CA LEU A 90 18.95 4.61 -11.56
C LEU A 90 18.43 6.04 -11.39
N ASN A 91 17.38 6.38 -12.14
CA ASN A 91 16.60 7.58 -11.89
C ASN A 91 16.03 7.55 -10.45
N VAL A 92 16.08 8.69 -9.76
CA VAL A 92 15.55 8.86 -8.39
C VAL A 92 14.11 8.35 -8.26
N GLU A 93 13.24 8.63 -9.23
CA GLU A 93 11.85 8.17 -9.23
C GLU A 93 11.71 6.65 -9.38
N GLN A 94 12.49 6.05 -10.28
CA GLN A 94 12.54 4.61 -10.44
C GLN A 94 12.99 3.95 -9.14
N ARG A 95 14.10 4.44 -8.57
CA ARG A 95 14.67 3.96 -7.31
C ARG A 95 13.67 4.06 -6.15
N LEU A 96 13.08 5.23 -5.92
CA LEU A 96 12.15 5.46 -4.80
C LEU A 96 10.86 4.65 -4.95
N SER A 97 10.29 4.59 -6.16
CA SER A 97 9.07 3.81 -6.38
C SER A 97 9.30 2.30 -6.25
N ALA A 98 10.44 1.78 -6.75
CA ALA A 98 10.80 0.38 -6.62
C ALA A 98 11.08 0.00 -5.16
N LEU A 99 11.79 0.86 -4.41
CA LEU A 99 12.03 0.65 -2.98
C LEU A 99 10.72 0.63 -2.19
N SER A 100 9.81 1.57 -2.46
CA SER A 100 8.49 1.57 -1.81
C SER A 100 7.75 0.26 -2.03
N GLU A 101 7.68 -0.20 -3.28
CA GLU A 101 7.00 -1.44 -3.64
C GLU A 101 7.65 -2.69 -3.03
N LEU A 102 8.98 -2.72 -3.00
CA LEU A 102 9.75 -3.79 -2.38
C LEU A 102 9.46 -3.88 -0.87
N TRP A 103 9.37 -2.74 -0.19
CA TRP A 103 8.96 -2.67 1.21
C TRP A 103 7.51 -3.09 1.44
N VAL A 104 6.58 -2.71 0.55
CA VAL A 104 5.19 -3.24 0.60
C VAL A 104 5.21 -4.77 0.54
N LYS A 105 6.01 -5.35 -0.36
CA LYS A 105 6.13 -6.81 -0.46
C LYS A 105 6.65 -7.45 0.82
N ALA A 106 7.71 -6.89 1.40
CA ALA A 106 8.25 -7.35 2.67
C ALA A 106 7.23 -7.22 3.81
N ALA A 107 6.51 -6.10 3.87
CA ALA A 107 5.49 -5.86 4.88
C ALA A 107 4.32 -6.85 4.76
N LEU A 108 3.88 -7.18 3.54
CA LEU A 108 2.88 -8.21 3.29
C LEU A 108 3.34 -9.59 3.74
N ALA A 109 4.61 -9.94 3.54
CA ALA A 109 5.17 -11.22 3.98
C ALA A 109 5.26 -11.32 5.51
N LEU A 110 5.53 -10.21 6.20
CA LEU A 110 5.59 -10.12 7.66
C LEU A 110 4.22 -9.97 8.32
N THR A 111 3.22 -9.47 7.59
CA THR A 111 1.87 -9.26 8.11
C THR A 111 1.18 -10.62 8.25
N PRO A 112 0.74 -10.99 9.45
CA PRO A 112 0.10 -12.28 9.67
C PRO A 112 -1.22 -12.36 8.89
N LYS A 113 -1.49 -13.55 8.34
CA LYS A 113 -2.75 -13.82 7.64
C LYS A 113 -3.88 -13.96 8.65
N LYS A 114 -5.06 -13.48 8.26
CA LYS A 114 -6.30 -13.65 9.02
C LYS A 114 -6.54 -15.13 9.34
N THR A 115 -6.84 -15.41 10.60
CA THR A 115 -7.18 -16.76 11.06
C THR A 115 -8.64 -16.82 11.52
N ALA A 116 -9.20 -18.02 11.65
CA ALA A 116 -10.55 -18.21 12.19
C ALA A 116 -10.70 -17.70 13.64
N ALA A 117 -9.60 -17.57 14.39
CA ALA A 117 -9.57 -17.04 15.76
C ALA A 117 -9.47 -15.50 15.83
N GLY A 118 -9.49 -14.82 14.69
CA GLY A 118 -9.31 -13.35 14.58
C GLY A 118 -7.97 -12.97 13.93
N ASP A 119 -7.73 -11.66 13.87
CA ASP A 119 -6.48 -11.09 13.36
C ASP A 119 -5.47 -10.98 14.50
N PRO A 120 -4.36 -11.75 14.48
CA PRO A 120 -3.30 -11.56 15.47
C PRO A 120 -2.72 -10.15 15.32
N PRO A 121 -2.23 -9.54 16.43
CA PRO A 121 -1.65 -8.21 16.37
C PRO A 121 -0.46 -8.19 15.41
N MET A 122 -0.39 -7.14 14.59
CA MET A 122 0.75 -6.91 13.69
C MET A 122 2.04 -6.74 14.51
N SER A 123 3.08 -7.46 14.11
CA SER A 123 4.41 -7.37 14.74
C SER A 123 5.05 -6.00 14.47
N ASP A 124 5.98 -5.59 15.34
CA ASP A 124 6.75 -4.36 15.13
C ASP A 124 7.57 -4.41 13.84
N ALA A 125 8.07 -5.58 13.44
CA ALA A 125 8.80 -5.75 12.18
C ALA A 125 7.90 -5.53 10.96
N ALA A 126 6.64 -6.03 10.99
CA ALA A 126 5.68 -5.78 9.92
C ALA A 126 5.30 -4.30 9.85
N LEU A 127 5.10 -3.66 11.01
CA LEU A 127 4.78 -2.23 11.08
C LEU A 127 5.96 -1.37 10.58
N ASP A 128 7.19 -1.67 10.99
CA ASP A 128 8.41 -1.00 10.48
C ASP A 128 8.51 -1.09 8.95
N ALA A 129 8.27 -2.27 8.37
CA ALA A 129 8.26 -2.46 6.93
C ALA A 129 7.16 -1.64 6.23
N TRP A 130 5.96 -1.53 6.80
CA TRP A 130 4.91 -0.64 6.28
C TRP A 130 5.33 0.84 6.35
N LEU A 131 5.98 1.27 7.43
CA LEU A 131 6.44 2.65 7.59
C LEU A 131 7.56 2.99 6.61
N GLU A 132 8.48 2.07 6.35
CA GLU A 132 9.49 2.23 5.30
C GLU A 132 8.83 2.28 3.91
N ALA A 133 7.82 1.44 3.62
CA ALA A 133 7.07 1.53 2.37
C ALA A 133 6.44 2.92 2.16
N ALA A 134 5.83 3.47 3.23
CA ALA A 134 5.26 4.81 3.23
C ALA A 134 6.34 5.89 3.06
N ARG A 135 7.50 5.75 3.71
CA ARG A 135 8.63 6.68 3.59
C ARG A 135 9.09 6.84 2.15
N TYR A 136 9.35 5.74 1.45
CA TYR A 136 9.80 5.79 0.06
C TYR A 136 8.70 6.25 -0.89
N ALA A 137 7.43 5.87 -0.64
CA ALA A 137 6.30 6.38 -1.42
C ALA A 137 6.16 7.90 -1.27
N TYR A 138 6.25 8.41 -0.04
CA TYR A 138 6.19 9.84 0.23
C TYR A 138 7.36 10.58 -0.43
N ALA A 139 8.57 10.03 -0.34
CA ALA A 139 9.74 10.60 -1.02
C ALA A 139 9.56 10.62 -2.54
N TYR A 140 9.02 9.56 -3.15
CA TYR A 140 8.69 9.56 -4.58
C TYR A 140 7.67 10.65 -4.93
N LEU A 141 6.60 10.77 -4.14
CA LEU A 141 5.50 11.69 -4.44
C LEU A 141 5.89 13.16 -4.28
N PHE A 142 6.79 13.49 -3.35
CA PHE A 142 7.06 14.89 -2.98
C PHE A 142 8.53 15.32 -3.04
N TYR A 143 9.48 14.39 -3.13
CA TYR A 143 10.92 14.66 -3.06
C TYR A 143 11.73 14.10 -4.24
N SER A 144 11.07 13.65 -5.31
CA SER A 144 11.75 13.11 -6.50
C SER A 144 12.11 14.17 -7.55
N GLY A 145 11.80 15.46 -7.28
CA GLY A 145 12.06 16.58 -8.19
C GLY A 145 10.90 16.94 -9.13
N ARG A 146 9.88 16.07 -9.26
CA ARG A 146 8.61 16.38 -9.95
C ARG A 146 7.45 16.41 -8.95
N SER A 147 6.53 17.35 -9.13
CA SER A 147 5.34 17.43 -8.28
C SER A 147 4.32 16.34 -8.65
N PRO A 148 3.36 16.02 -7.76
CA PRO A 148 2.27 15.12 -8.13
C PRO A 148 1.45 15.59 -9.33
N SER A 149 1.33 16.92 -9.53
CA SER A 149 0.60 17.51 -10.65
C SER A 149 1.29 17.24 -11.99
N ASP A 150 2.62 17.23 -12.01
CA ASP A 150 3.42 16.93 -13.22
C ASP A 150 3.25 15.48 -13.70
N ARG A 151 2.74 14.61 -12.83
CA ARG A 151 2.59 13.16 -13.02
C ARG A 151 1.14 12.69 -12.91
N ALA A 152 0.16 13.60 -12.99
CA ALA A 152 -1.24 13.33 -12.67
C ALA A 152 -1.86 12.14 -13.45
N PHE A 153 -1.38 11.86 -14.65
CA PHE A 153 -1.87 10.77 -15.51
C PHE A 153 -0.94 9.55 -15.56
N GLU A 154 0.14 9.55 -14.79
CA GLU A 154 1.06 8.42 -14.75
C GLU A 154 0.47 7.30 -13.88
N ASP A 155 0.28 6.11 -14.47
CA ASP A 155 -0.18 4.93 -13.72
C ASP A 155 0.75 4.63 -12.53
N ARG A 156 2.06 4.89 -12.69
CA ARG A 156 3.04 4.70 -11.63
C ARG A 156 2.79 5.58 -10.41
N GLN A 157 2.37 6.82 -10.61
CA GLN A 157 1.99 7.69 -9.50
C GLN A 157 0.78 7.13 -8.74
N THR A 158 -0.20 6.58 -9.47
CA THR A 158 -1.37 5.95 -8.86
C THR A 158 -0.95 4.79 -7.97
N GLN A 159 -0.11 3.87 -8.47
CA GLN A 159 0.41 2.74 -7.70
C GLN A 159 1.15 3.19 -6.43
N VAL A 160 2.09 4.14 -6.56
CA VAL A 160 2.90 4.59 -5.42
C VAL A 160 2.05 5.31 -4.37
N ARG A 161 1.05 6.08 -4.80
CA ARG A 161 0.05 6.65 -3.89
C ARG A 161 -0.72 5.56 -3.15
N ASP A 162 -1.13 4.51 -3.85
CA ASP A 162 -1.88 3.41 -3.24
C ASP A 162 -1.00 2.63 -2.24
N TYR A 163 0.31 2.48 -2.49
CA TYR A 163 1.27 1.94 -1.52
C TYR A 163 1.33 2.79 -0.24
N TYR A 164 1.44 4.11 -0.38
CA TYR A 164 1.41 5.02 0.77
C TYR A 164 0.11 4.91 1.55
N ASN A 165 -1.04 4.98 0.86
CA ASN A 165 -2.35 4.98 1.49
C ASN A 165 -2.58 3.67 2.25
N TYR A 166 -2.20 2.53 1.65
CA TYR A 166 -2.32 1.22 2.29
C TYR A 166 -1.39 1.08 3.50
N ALA A 167 -0.14 1.55 3.40
CA ALA A 167 0.79 1.57 4.52
C ALA A 167 0.30 2.46 5.67
N ALA A 168 -0.22 3.65 5.37
CA ALA A 168 -0.79 4.57 6.35
C ALA A 168 -2.02 3.96 7.04
N GLU A 169 -2.86 3.23 6.30
CA GLU A 169 -3.98 2.48 6.85
C GLU A 169 -3.51 1.44 7.87
N LYS A 170 -2.51 0.62 7.50
CA LYS A 170 -1.95 -0.40 8.39
C LYS A 170 -1.37 0.20 9.66
N ALA A 171 -0.57 1.27 9.52
CA ALA A 171 -0.01 1.96 10.66
C ALA A 171 -1.11 2.52 11.58
N ALA A 172 -2.09 3.25 11.02
CA ALA A 172 -3.16 3.87 11.81
C ALA A 172 -4.00 2.84 12.59
N VAL A 173 -4.29 1.68 12.00
CA VAL A 173 -4.99 0.59 12.69
C VAL A 173 -4.17 0.06 13.87
N VAL A 174 -2.86 -0.14 13.70
CA VAL A 174 -1.99 -0.62 14.81
C VAL A 174 -1.89 0.43 15.92
N LEU A 175 -1.69 1.70 15.57
CA LEU A 175 -1.69 2.80 16.55
C LEU A 175 -2.99 2.80 17.36
N PHE A 176 -4.13 2.69 16.67
CA PHE A 176 -5.43 2.67 17.33
C PHE A 176 -5.60 1.49 18.28
N VAL A 177 -5.23 0.27 17.86
CA VAL A 177 -5.33 -0.92 18.73
C VAL A 177 -4.52 -0.74 20.02
N ARG A 178 -3.29 -0.21 19.91
CA ARG A 178 -2.43 0.04 21.07
C ARG A 178 -2.95 1.17 21.95
N ALA A 179 -3.36 2.29 21.36
CA ALA A 179 -3.93 3.42 22.08
C ALA A 179 -5.24 3.04 22.80
N ARG A 180 -6.09 2.23 22.15
CA ARG A 180 -7.31 1.69 22.75
C ARG A 180 -7.01 0.78 23.94
N ALA A 181 -6.02 -0.11 23.82
CA ALA A 181 -5.61 -0.97 24.93
C ALA A 181 -5.11 -0.17 26.13
N ALA A 182 -4.27 0.85 25.89
CA ALA A 182 -3.81 1.78 26.92
C ALA A 182 -4.98 2.53 27.58
N ALA A 183 -5.90 3.08 26.78
CA ALA A 183 -7.07 3.79 27.28
C ALA A 183 -7.98 2.89 28.14
N LEU A 184 -8.18 1.62 27.75
CA LEU A 184 -8.95 0.64 28.53
C LEU A 184 -8.26 0.22 29.82
N ALA A 185 -6.92 0.24 29.85
CA ALA A 185 -6.11 0.00 31.05
C ALA A 185 -6.01 1.23 31.97
N GLY A 186 -6.57 2.39 31.58
CA GLY A 186 -6.44 3.64 32.32
C GLY A 186 -5.06 4.30 32.17
N GLU A 187 -4.29 3.89 31.17
CA GLU A 187 -2.98 4.46 30.85
C GLU A 187 -3.10 5.66 29.90
N ASP A 188 -2.01 6.41 29.78
CA ASP A 188 -1.91 7.55 28.86
C ASP A 188 -1.79 7.08 27.41
N TYR A 189 -2.93 7.10 26.70
CA TYR A 189 -3.06 6.73 25.29
C TYR A 189 -2.54 7.80 24.31
N THR A 190 -2.04 8.94 24.81
CA THR A 190 -1.48 10.03 23.97
C THR A 190 0.02 9.90 23.77
N LYS A 191 0.67 9.02 24.54
CA LYS A 191 2.12 8.79 24.43
C LYS A 191 2.47 8.31 23.01
N PRO A 192 3.53 8.89 22.40
CA PRO A 192 4.02 8.40 21.13
C PRO A 192 4.42 6.92 21.24
N LEU A 193 4.02 6.14 20.24
CA LEU A 193 4.44 4.77 20.07
C LEU A 193 5.82 4.74 19.40
N THR A 194 6.76 3.99 19.98
CA THR A 194 8.07 3.74 19.37
C THR A 194 8.08 2.40 18.66
N VAL A 195 8.52 2.37 17.41
CA VAL A 195 8.65 1.15 16.59
C VAL A 195 9.97 1.23 15.82
N GLY A 196 10.97 0.45 16.22
CA GLY A 196 12.31 0.57 15.64
C GLY A 196 12.85 2.00 15.79
N SER A 197 13.06 2.69 14.66
CA SER A 197 13.51 4.09 14.63
C SER A 197 12.37 5.12 14.56
N TRP A 198 11.12 4.66 14.47
CA TRP A 198 9.94 5.50 14.31
C TRP A 198 9.37 5.93 15.66
N SER A 199 8.96 7.21 15.73
CA SER A 199 8.10 7.74 16.79
C SER A 199 6.79 8.18 16.18
N LEU A 200 5.69 7.53 16.58
CA LEU A 200 4.37 7.66 15.99
C LEU A 200 3.41 8.27 17.01
N SER A 201 2.86 9.43 16.72
CA SER A 201 1.88 10.11 17.60
C SER A 201 0.50 10.12 16.99
N SER A 202 -0.52 9.98 17.81
CA SER A 202 -1.94 10.11 17.44
C SER A 202 -2.60 11.24 18.21
N ASN A 203 -3.41 12.06 17.54
CA ASN A 203 -4.20 13.13 18.15
C ASN A 203 -5.70 12.80 18.03
N TYR A 204 -6.23 12.06 19.00
CA TYR A 204 -7.65 11.72 19.04
C TYR A 204 -8.52 12.87 19.55
N GLN A 205 -7.93 13.90 20.16
CA GLN A 205 -8.65 15.03 20.74
C GLN A 205 -9.38 15.85 19.67
N GLN A 206 -8.82 15.94 18.46
CA GLN A 206 -9.48 16.61 17.33
C GLN A 206 -10.77 15.92 16.85
N LEU A 207 -11.02 14.68 17.26
CA LEU A 207 -12.18 13.90 16.84
C LEU A 207 -13.41 14.09 17.76
N GLY A 208 -13.25 14.76 18.91
CA GLY A 208 -14.37 15.02 19.83
C GLY A 208 -15.07 13.76 20.34
N LEU A 209 -14.34 12.65 20.52
CA LEU A 209 -14.89 11.36 20.89
C LEU A 209 -15.49 11.39 22.30
N LYS A 210 -16.75 10.91 22.43
CA LYS A 210 -17.46 10.82 23.72
C LYS A 210 -17.15 9.54 24.50
N SER A 211 -16.62 8.54 23.81
CA SER A 211 -16.25 7.24 24.37
C SER A 211 -15.11 6.63 23.54
N ILE A 212 -14.46 5.60 24.08
CA ILE A 212 -13.42 4.86 23.37
C ILE A 212 -14.10 4.06 22.24
N PRO A 213 -13.74 4.26 20.95
CA PRO A 213 -14.30 3.47 19.87
C PRO A 213 -13.98 1.98 20.03
N ALA A 214 -14.89 1.13 19.57
CA ALA A 214 -14.70 -0.31 19.59
C ALA A 214 -13.63 -0.74 18.58
N GLN A 215 -13.66 -0.15 17.37
CA GLN A 215 -12.78 -0.53 16.26
C GLN A 215 -12.43 0.67 15.38
N LEU A 216 -11.32 0.56 14.65
CA LEU A 216 -10.97 1.43 13.53
C LEU A 216 -10.82 0.55 12.31
N VAL A 217 -11.66 0.77 11.30
CA VAL A 217 -11.72 -0.08 10.11
C VAL A 217 -11.45 0.73 8.84
N PRO A 218 -10.81 0.14 7.82
CA PRO A 218 -10.68 0.78 6.52
C PRO A 218 -12.04 1.07 5.89
N ALA A 219 -12.27 2.30 5.43
CA ALA A 219 -13.54 2.70 4.84
C ALA A 219 -13.91 1.85 3.61
N GLY A 220 -12.91 1.44 2.82
CA GLY A 220 -13.09 0.58 1.66
C GLY A 220 -13.58 -0.84 1.97
N THR A 221 -13.56 -1.26 3.24
CA THR A 221 -14.09 -2.55 3.69
C THR A 221 -15.50 -2.46 4.25
N VAL A 222 -16.04 -1.25 4.40
CA VAL A 222 -17.38 -1.00 4.93
C VAL A 222 -18.35 -0.77 3.76
N SER A 223 -19.30 -1.68 3.60
CA SER A 223 -20.46 -1.47 2.72
C SER A 223 -21.72 -1.30 3.56
N PHE A 224 -22.44 -0.20 3.36
CA PHE A 224 -23.75 -0.02 3.98
C PHE A 224 -24.81 -0.78 3.18
N VAL A 225 -25.45 -1.76 3.83
CA VAL A 225 -26.60 -2.45 3.24
C VAL A 225 -27.74 -1.43 3.07
N GLY A 226 -28.22 -1.25 1.83
CA GLY A 226 -29.37 -0.38 1.51
C GLY A 226 -29.04 1.06 1.11
N LEU A 227 -27.77 1.50 1.17
CA LEU A 227 -27.34 2.79 0.62
C LEU A 227 -26.62 2.57 -0.71
N ARG A 228 -27.06 3.26 -1.77
CA ARG A 228 -26.48 3.14 -3.12
C ARG A 228 -25.21 3.96 -3.32
N SER A 229 -25.02 5.00 -2.51
CA SER A 229 -23.85 5.89 -2.64
C SER A 229 -22.74 5.45 -1.71
N THR A 230 -21.61 5.04 -2.27
CA THR A 230 -20.35 4.94 -1.54
C THR A 230 -19.72 6.33 -1.56
N TYR A 231 -19.63 6.99 -0.40
CA TYR A 231 -18.92 8.25 -0.27
C TYR A 231 -17.44 7.92 -0.13
N ARG A 232 -16.72 7.91 -1.25
CA ARG A 232 -15.26 7.73 -1.30
C ARG A 232 -14.65 9.01 -1.85
N ARG A 233 -13.57 9.48 -1.24
CA ARG A 233 -12.84 10.64 -1.76
C ARG A 233 -11.47 10.18 -2.20
N ASP A 234 -11.23 10.21 -3.50
CA ASP A 234 -9.88 10.02 -4.01
C ASP A 234 -8.94 11.03 -3.35
N GLY A 235 -7.82 10.54 -2.85
CA GLY A 235 -6.98 11.35 -2.00
C GLY A 235 -5.68 10.70 -1.58
N PHE A 236 -4.93 11.48 -0.81
CA PHE A 236 -3.67 11.09 -0.21
C PHE A 236 -3.87 10.88 1.29
N GLY A 237 -3.52 9.70 1.80
CA GLY A 237 -3.79 9.25 3.16
C GLY A 237 -4.74 8.06 3.23
N ALA A 238 -5.01 7.60 4.46
CA ALA A 238 -5.88 6.47 4.73
C ALA A 238 -7.30 6.93 5.06
N GLU A 239 -8.30 6.37 4.38
CA GLU A 239 -9.72 6.56 4.72
C GLU A 239 -10.13 5.52 5.78
N LEU A 240 -10.51 5.99 6.97
CA LEU A 240 -10.77 5.14 8.12
C LEU A 240 -12.11 5.51 8.77
N VAL A 241 -12.80 4.51 9.30
CA VAL A 241 -14.07 4.65 10.02
C VAL A 241 -13.90 4.13 11.44
N MET A 242 -14.30 4.94 12.42
CA MET A 242 -14.39 4.50 13.81
C MET A 242 -15.76 3.87 14.06
N VAL A 243 -15.74 2.65 14.58
CA VAL A 243 -16.95 1.95 15.01
C VAL A 243 -17.12 2.17 16.51
N MET A 244 -18.24 2.76 16.90
CA MET A 244 -18.58 2.97 18.31
C MET A 244 -19.35 1.76 18.86
N ASP A 245 -19.27 1.54 20.17
CA ASP A 245 -20.19 0.59 20.81
C ASP A 245 -21.65 1.04 20.61
N PRO A 246 -22.58 0.10 20.39
CA PRO A 246 -23.99 0.44 20.29
C PRO A 246 -24.43 1.14 21.59
N PRO A 247 -25.28 2.18 21.50
CA PRO A 247 -25.80 2.83 22.70
C PRO A 247 -26.47 1.77 23.56
N LYS A 248 -26.11 1.73 24.86
CA LYS A 248 -26.83 0.89 25.82
C LYS A 248 -28.26 1.40 25.88
N LEU A 249 -29.18 0.71 25.21
CA LEU A 249 -30.60 1.01 25.25
C LEU A 249 -31.05 0.80 26.69
N VAL A 250 -31.36 1.90 27.38
CA VAL A 250 -32.00 1.82 28.69
C VAL A 250 -33.45 1.43 28.42
N ALA A 251 -33.88 0.28 28.95
CA ALA A 251 -35.29 -0.09 28.88
C ALA A 251 -36.12 1.04 29.48
N PRO A 252 -37.19 1.51 28.80
CA PRO A 252 -38.04 2.54 29.37
C PRO A 252 -38.57 2.03 30.71
N VAL A 253 -38.41 2.85 31.76
CA VAL A 253 -39.09 2.61 33.03
C VAL A 253 -40.58 2.76 32.73
N ILE A 254 -41.26 1.63 32.52
CA ILE A 254 -42.71 1.60 32.55
C ILE A 254 -43.07 1.91 34.01
N ALA A 255 -43.45 3.16 34.27
CA ALA A 255 -44.05 3.51 35.54
C ALA A 255 -45.26 2.59 35.76
N ALA A 256 -45.34 1.95 36.93
CA ALA A 256 -46.40 1.00 37.27
C ALA A 256 -47.81 1.64 37.28
N ASP A 257 -47.88 2.97 37.20
CA ASP A 257 -49.12 3.74 37.15
C ASP A 257 -49.36 4.28 35.74
N GLY A 258 -49.71 3.38 34.82
CA GLY A 258 -50.34 3.77 33.56
C GLY A 258 -51.72 4.41 33.83
N PRO A 259 -52.23 5.30 32.94
CA PRO A 259 -53.53 5.91 33.13
C PRO A 259 -54.60 4.82 33.20
N LYS A 260 -55.38 4.79 34.28
CA LYS A 260 -56.58 3.94 34.37
C LYS A 260 -57.52 4.31 33.24
N ALA A 261 -57.81 3.34 32.37
CA ALA A 261 -58.85 3.49 31.37
C ALA A 261 -60.18 3.77 32.06
N GLU A 262 -60.74 4.94 31.79
CA GLU A 262 -62.08 5.33 32.21
C GLU A 262 -63.06 4.47 31.41
N THR A 263 -63.76 3.55 32.09
CA THR A 263 -64.83 2.75 31.51
C THR A 263 -65.93 3.68 31.03
N ALA A 264 -66.21 3.64 29.72
CA ALA A 264 -67.34 4.33 29.12
C ALA A 264 -68.64 3.89 29.82
N ALA A 265 -69.36 4.86 30.36
CA ALA A 265 -70.71 4.68 30.84
C ALA A 265 -71.62 4.36 29.64
N ASP A 266 -72.38 3.28 29.78
CA ASP A 266 -73.44 2.85 28.89
C ASP A 266 -74.64 3.78 29.10
N ASP A 267 -74.75 4.83 28.29
CA ASP A 267 -75.97 5.64 28.20
C ASP A 267 -76.89 5.00 27.17
N GLY A 268 -77.76 4.11 27.66
CA GLY A 268 -78.98 3.73 26.98
C GLY A 268 -80.03 4.81 27.18
N ASP A 269 -80.32 5.57 26.13
CA ASP A 269 -81.67 6.09 25.81
C ASP A 269 -81.61 6.93 24.53
N ASP A 270 -82.17 6.40 23.44
CA ASP A 270 -82.86 7.26 22.46
C ASP A 270 -83.97 6.47 21.73
N GLU A 271 -85.07 6.26 22.45
CA GLU A 271 -86.40 6.22 21.84
C GLU A 271 -86.85 7.66 21.52
N ARG A 272 -87.30 7.87 20.28
CA ARG A 272 -88.13 8.97 19.73
C ARG A 272 -87.43 10.19 19.10
N ARG A 273 -87.44 10.20 17.76
CA ARG A 273 -88.13 11.13 16.84
C ARG A 273 -87.49 10.92 15.46
N GLY A 274 -88.24 10.55 14.42
CA GLY A 274 -89.17 11.42 13.70
C GLY A 274 -88.67 11.53 12.28
#